data_AF-A0A9X8EDH8-F1
#
_entry.id   AF-A0A9X8EDH8-F1
#
_cell.length_a   1.000
_cell.length_b   1.000
_cell.length_c   1.000
_cell.angle_alpha   90.00
_cell.angle_beta   90.00
_cell.angle_gamma   90.00
#
_symmetry.space_group_name_H-M   'P 1'
#
loop_
_entity.id
_entity.type
_entity.pdbx_description
1 polymer ?
#
loop_
_entity_poly.entity_id
_entity_poly.type
_entity_poly.pdbx_seq_one_letter_code
_entity_poly.pdbx_strand_id
1 'polypeptide(L)'
;LLDVSAILPKLKRRPGISTWKVYDYDMVETPVFDEAAEAAKGKYKTLPGSVFPPSAAEAEAFHLDRCMRCVPHDETPPEDANARGQQPKGKKHGEEYLPFTEFKSIQSTYELDAGFEASQLFTRSDTGRTVNFVTSSVATELLPAMKALDMKVVYTGIKVFERHDVGIGESTYRLTQSGAHIALPHMNVRKLTVGNRDFQYFLDRRGDLLQFDDLSANLAAVFKAAPLGSYACTLTRDDGVALTIPEQLLLNLVVWRGRNTINVMAAKPDGFALTSTLKALGLYDDEFARETLAKFPKTDAKGDQNKATSNEEEEDEAAAAAAEDVDESTD
;
A
#
# COMPACT_ATOMS: atom_id res chain seq x y z
N LEU A 1 -15.59 -34.79 -2.54
CA LEU A 1 -15.68 -33.50 -1.81
C LEU A 1 -16.92 -33.45 -0.90
N LEU A 2 -16.90 -32.64 0.16
CA LEU A 2 -18.00 -32.49 1.13
C LEU A 2 -18.77 -31.19 0.82
N ASP A 3 -20.10 -31.25 0.77
CA ASP A 3 -20.92 -30.07 0.50
C ASP A 3 -21.01 -29.19 1.76
N VAL A 4 -20.46 -27.99 1.67
CA VAL A 4 -20.43 -26.97 2.74
C VAL A 4 -21.26 -25.75 2.38
N SER A 5 -22.16 -25.86 1.40
CA SER A 5 -23.02 -24.78 0.92
C SER A 5 -23.79 -24.07 2.04
N ALA A 6 -24.18 -24.79 3.10
CA ALA A 6 -24.90 -24.25 4.24
C ALA A 6 -24.04 -23.42 5.24
N ILE A 7 -22.71 -23.54 5.19
CA ILE A 7 -21.82 -22.92 6.21
C ILE A 7 -21.70 -21.40 6.02
N LEU A 8 -21.87 -20.90 4.78
CA LEU A 8 -21.79 -19.48 4.44
C LEU A 8 -22.95 -19.06 3.52
N PRO A 9 -24.16 -18.87 4.05
CA PRO A 9 -25.35 -18.61 3.23
C PRO A 9 -25.35 -17.23 2.55
N LYS A 10 -24.53 -16.29 3.05
CA LYS A 10 -24.42 -14.92 2.48
C LYS A 10 -23.37 -14.79 1.38
N LEU A 11 -22.49 -15.78 1.20
CA LEU A 11 -21.44 -15.75 0.19
C LEU A 11 -22.05 -16.11 -1.18
N LYS A 12 -21.91 -15.22 -2.17
CA LYS A 12 -22.35 -15.50 -3.54
C LYS A 12 -21.33 -16.42 -4.19
N ARG A 13 -21.80 -17.60 -4.58
CA ARG A 13 -20.95 -18.67 -5.11
C ARG A 13 -21.63 -19.37 -6.26
N ARG A 14 -20.82 -19.91 -7.15
CA ARG A 14 -21.25 -20.78 -8.25
C ARG A 14 -20.82 -22.22 -7.96
N PRO A 15 -21.55 -23.22 -8.45
CA PRO A 15 -21.09 -24.61 -8.39
C PRO A 15 -19.78 -24.76 -9.17
N GLY A 16 -19.00 -25.78 -8.80
CA GLY A 16 -17.85 -26.17 -9.59
C GLY A 16 -18.24 -26.63 -10.99
N ILE A 17 -17.26 -26.64 -11.88
CA ILE A 17 -17.43 -27.04 -13.27
C ILE A 17 -16.59 -28.28 -13.55
N SER A 18 -17.14 -29.22 -14.31
CA SER A 18 -16.45 -30.42 -14.78
C SER A 18 -15.90 -30.27 -16.20
N THR A 19 -16.32 -29.23 -16.93
CA THR A 19 -15.93 -28.99 -18.32
C THR A 19 -15.62 -27.52 -18.56
N TRP A 20 -14.59 -27.26 -19.38
CA TRP A 20 -14.24 -25.93 -19.87
C TRP A 20 -13.50 -26.03 -21.21
N LYS A 21 -13.47 -24.91 -21.94
CA LYS A 21 -12.75 -24.80 -23.21
C LYS A 21 -11.31 -24.40 -22.96
N VAL A 22 -10.38 -25.06 -23.64
CA VAL A 22 -8.96 -24.71 -23.65
C VAL A 22 -8.63 -24.12 -25.03
N TYR A 23 -7.91 -23.00 -25.03
CA TYR A 23 -7.42 -22.35 -26.24
C TYR A 23 -5.90 -22.35 -26.20
N ASP A 24 -5.27 -22.56 -27.35
CA ASP A 24 -3.83 -22.41 -27.46
C ASP A 24 -3.39 -20.95 -27.63
N TYR A 25 -2.08 -20.74 -27.70
CA TYR A 25 -1.48 -19.40 -27.85
C TYR A 25 -1.89 -18.67 -29.14
N ASP A 26 -2.33 -19.42 -30.15
CA ASP A 26 -2.77 -18.89 -31.43
C ASP A 26 -4.31 -18.75 -31.48
N MET A 27 -4.97 -18.85 -30.31
CA MET A 27 -6.42 -18.72 -30.10
C MET A 27 -7.27 -19.81 -30.78
N VAL A 28 -6.68 -21.00 -31.00
CA VAL A 28 -7.39 -22.15 -31.56
C VAL A 28 -7.92 -23.02 -30.42
N GLU A 29 -9.21 -23.35 -30.47
CA GLU A 29 -9.85 -24.24 -29.49
C GLU A 29 -9.22 -25.64 -29.58
N THR A 30 -8.63 -26.09 -28.48
CA THR A 30 -7.96 -27.39 -28.37
C THR A 30 -8.75 -28.24 -27.37
N PRO A 31 -9.64 -29.13 -27.84
CA PRO A 31 -10.57 -29.85 -26.97
C PRO A 31 -9.92 -31.00 -26.19
N VAL A 32 -8.79 -31.53 -26.68
CA VAL A 32 -8.13 -32.72 -26.12
C VAL A 32 -6.62 -32.48 -26.07
N PHE A 33 -5.98 -32.97 -25.02
CA PHE A 33 -4.52 -32.95 -24.92
C PHE A 33 -3.91 -33.95 -25.91
N ASP A 34 -3.00 -33.48 -26.75
CA ASP A 34 -2.22 -34.29 -27.68
C ASP A 34 -0.72 -34.08 -27.40
N GLU A 35 -0.09 -35.11 -26.83
CA GLU A 35 1.32 -35.07 -26.43
C GLU A 35 2.27 -34.84 -27.62
N ALA A 36 1.94 -35.36 -28.81
CA ALA A 36 2.77 -35.19 -30.00
C ALA A 36 2.63 -33.78 -30.58
N ALA A 37 1.42 -33.23 -30.60
CA ALA A 37 1.18 -31.85 -31.03
C ALA A 37 1.82 -30.84 -30.06
N GLU A 38 1.78 -31.12 -28.76
CA GLU A 38 2.40 -30.28 -27.74
C GLU A 38 3.92 -30.37 -27.75
N ALA A 39 4.51 -31.55 -27.95
CA ALA A 39 5.97 -31.69 -28.09
C ALA A 39 6.51 -30.97 -29.35
N ALA A 40 5.69 -30.86 -30.41
CA ALA A 40 6.03 -30.13 -31.61
C ALA A 40 5.95 -28.60 -31.43
N LYS A 41 5.16 -28.11 -30.47
CA LYS A 41 5.10 -26.69 -30.10
C LYS A 41 6.31 -26.39 -29.21
N GLY A 42 7.17 -25.47 -29.64
CA GLY A 42 8.41 -25.15 -28.92
C GLY A 42 8.19 -24.79 -27.44
N LYS A 43 9.25 -24.88 -26.62
CA LYS A 43 9.25 -24.80 -25.13
C LYS A 43 8.35 -23.74 -24.46
N TYR A 44 8.00 -22.67 -25.17
CA TYR A 44 7.21 -21.54 -24.65
C TYR A 44 5.75 -21.50 -25.10
N LYS A 45 5.32 -22.45 -25.95
CA LYS A 45 3.96 -22.54 -26.49
C LYS A 45 3.23 -23.83 -26.06
N THR A 46 3.73 -24.53 -25.04
CA THR A 46 3.17 -25.80 -24.59
C THR A 46 2.05 -25.61 -23.56
N LEU A 47 0.98 -26.37 -23.72
CA LEU A 47 -0.14 -26.52 -22.81
C LEU A 47 0.04 -27.84 -22.02
N PRO A 48 0.31 -27.78 -20.71
CA PRO A 48 0.44 -29.00 -19.92
C PRO A 48 -0.91 -29.71 -19.79
N GLY A 49 -0.93 -31.04 -19.81
CA GLY A 49 -2.17 -31.83 -19.73
C GLY A 49 -3.09 -31.51 -18.54
N SER A 50 -2.54 -30.94 -17.46
CA SER A 50 -3.30 -30.50 -16.28
C SER A 50 -4.25 -29.33 -16.51
N VAL A 51 -4.15 -28.61 -17.64
CA VAL A 51 -5.09 -27.52 -17.96
C VAL A 51 -6.38 -28.02 -18.61
N PHE A 52 -6.42 -29.29 -19.04
CA PHE A 52 -7.58 -29.89 -19.67
C PHE A 52 -8.58 -30.38 -18.63
N PRO A 53 -9.88 -30.38 -18.96
CA PRO A 53 -10.89 -30.88 -18.04
C PRO A 53 -10.64 -32.36 -17.70
N PRO A 54 -10.98 -32.78 -16.47
CA PRO A 54 -10.84 -34.17 -16.06
C PRO A 54 -11.71 -35.07 -16.94
N SER A 55 -11.34 -36.35 -17.02
CA SER A 55 -12.17 -37.35 -17.68
C SER A 55 -13.54 -37.49 -17.00
N ALA A 56 -14.53 -38.00 -17.72
CA ALA A 56 -15.87 -38.21 -17.16
C ALA A 56 -15.86 -39.08 -15.89
N ALA A 57 -15.00 -40.10 -15.85
CA ALA A 57 -14.83 -40.98 -14.68
C ALA A 57 -14.21 -40.24 -13.48
N GLU A 58 -13.22 -39.38 -13.72
CA GLU A 58 -12.61 -38.55 -12.67
C GLU A 58 -13.57 -37.48 -12.15
N ALA A 59 -14.34 -36.85 -13.04
CA ALA A 59 -15.33 -35.85 -12.67
C ALA A 59 -16.43 -36.44 -11.76
N GLU A 60 -16.88 -37.66 -12.04
CA GLU A 60 -17.85 -38.38 -11.20
C GLU A 60 -17.25 -38.77 -9.84
N ALA A 61 -16.00 -39.23 -9.81
CA ALA A 61 -15.31 -39.59 -8.56
C ALA A 61 -15.01 -38.39 -7.66
N PHE A 62 -14.69 -37.23 -8.23
CA PHE A 62 -14.29 -36.05 -7.46
C PHE A 62 -15.46 -35.26 -6.88
N HIS A 63 -16.68 -35.42 -7.43
CA HIS A 63 -17.87 -34.64 -7.08
C HIS A 63 -17.60 -33.13 -7.18
N LEU A 64 -17.13 -32.69 -8.35
CA LEU A 64 -16.75 -31.29 -8.61
C LEU A 64 -17.94 -30.32 -8.51
N ASP A 65 -19.17 -30.81 -8.61
CA ASP A 65 -20.40 -30.07 -8.33
C ASP A 65 -20.42 -29.48 -6.91
N ARG A 66 -19.72 -30.11 -5.97
CA ARG A 66 -19.59 -29.67 -4.57
C ARG A 66 -18.48 -28.63 -4.35
N CYS A 67 -17.65 -28.34 -5.35
CA CYS A 67 -16.69 -27.23 -5.28
C CYS A 67 -17.44 -25.89 -5.27
N MET A 68 -16.90 -24.92 -4.53
CA MET A 68 -17.39 -23.55 -4.55
C MET A 68 -16.48 -22.69 -5.43
N ARG A 69 -17.03 -22.12 -6.50
CA ARG A 69 -16.37 -21.09 -7.29
C ARG A 69 -16.79 -19.72 -6.80
N CYS A 70 -15.82 -18.99 -6.24
CA CYS A 70 -15.98 -17.58 -5.89
C CYS A 70 -15.24 -16.75 -6.94
N VAL A 71 -15.99 -16.02 -7.77
CA VAL A 71 -15.38 -15.08 -8.74
C VAL A 71 -15.48 -13.66 -8.19
N PRO A 72 -14.46 -12.81 -8.35
CA PRO A 72 -14.47 -11.45 -7.80
C PRO A 72 -15.72 -10.65 -8.20
N HIS A 73 -16.17 -10.82 -9.44
CA HIS A 73 -17.34 -10.14 -10.01
C HIS A 73 -18.69 -10.50 -9.37
N ASP A 74 -18.78 -11.62 -8.64
CA ASP A 74 -20.02 -11.99 -7.94
C ASP A 74 -20.19 -11.19 -6.63
N GLU A 75 -19.07 -10.77 -6.02
CA GLU A 75 -19.04 -10.03 -4.75
C GLU A 75 -18.91 -8.51 -4.95
N THR A 76 -18.53 -8.03 -6.14
CA THR A 76 -18.53 -6.59 -6.46
C THR A 76 -19.93 -6.09 -6.84
N PRO A 77 -20.38 -4.95 -6.28
CA PRO A 77 -21.53 -4.22 -6.81
C PRO A 77 -21.31 -3.81 -8.28
N PRO A 78 -22.37 -3.74 -9.11
CA PRO A 78 -22.25 -3.47 -10.55
C PRO A 78 -21.61 -2.12 -10.93
N GLU A 79 -21.35 -1.23 -9.97
CA GLU A 79 -20.72 0.08 -10.25
C GLU A 79 -19.18 0.02 -10.38
N ASP A 80 -18.52 -1.07 -9.95
CA ASP A 80 -17.04 -1.14 -9.88
C ASP A 80 -16.39 -2.07 -10.94
N ALA A 81 -17.16 -2.67 -11.86
CA ALA A 81 -16.68 -3.74 -12.73
C ALA A 81 -15.82 -3.30 -13.93
N ASN A 82 -15.73 -2.00 -14.25
CA ASN A 82 -15.09 -1.51 -15.48
C ASN A 82 -13.73 -0.81 -15.30
N ALA A 83 -13.08 -0.91 -14.14
CA ALA A 83 -11.84 -0.17 -13.84
C ALA A 83 -10.55 -1.02 -13.78
N ARG A 84 -10.33 -1.96 -14.72
CA ARG A 84 -9.01 -2.61 -14.85
C ARG A 84 -8.48 -2.50 -16.27
N GLY A 85 -7.91 -1.33 -16.58
CA GLY A 85 -7.05 -1.15 -17.73
C GLY A 85 -5.80 -2.04 -17.62
N GLN A 86 -5.44 -2.72 -18.70
CA GLN A 86 -4.18 -3.44 -18.79
C GLN A 86 -3.04 -2.43 -18.86
N GLN A 87 -2.24 -2.33 -17.79
CA GLN A 87 -0.99 -1.57 -17.84
C GLN A 87 0.05 -2.29 -18.73
N PRO A 88 0.86 -1.56 -19.50
CA PRO A 88 1.88 -2.15 -20.37
C PRO A 88 2.98 -2.83 -19.52
N LYS A 89 3.29 -4.08 -19.85
CA LYS A 89 4.35 -4.86 -19.18
C LYS A 89 5.73 -4.31 -19.57
N GLY A 90 6.34 -3.54 -18.67
CA GLY A 90 7.76 -3.22 -18.71
C GLY A 90 8.66 -4.46 -18.65
N LYS A 91 9.88 -4.34 -19.17
CA LYS A 91 10.87 -5.43 -19.29
C LYS A 91 11.15 -6.08 -17.93
N LYS A 92 11.07 -7.43 -17.90
CA LYS A 92 11.34 -8.26 -16.73
C LYS A 92 12.85 -8.31 -16.44
N HIS A 93 13.37 -7.41 -15.60
CA HIS A 93 14.54 -7.76 -14.80
C HIS A 93 14.08 -8.63 -13.62
N GLY A 94 14.84 -9.67 -13.32
CA GLY A 94 14.55 -10.58 -12.20
C GLY A 94 14.56 -9.81 -10.88
N GLU A 95 13.38 -9.59 -10.32
CA GLU A 95 13.18 -9.00 -8.99
C GLU A 95 13.58 -10.04 -7.93
N GLU A 96 14.88 -10.16 -7.65
CA GLU A 96 15.37 -10.83 -6.43
C GLU A 96 15.32 -9.83 -5.27
N TYR A 97 14.99 -10.31 -4.07
CA TYR A 97 15.11 -9.49 -2.86
C TYR A 97 16.59 -9.34 -2.51
N LEU A 98 17.08 -8.09 -2.54
CA LEU A 98 18.46 -7.74 -2.27
C LEU A 98 18.57 -7.05 -0.90
N PRO A 99 19.65 -7.28 -0.14
CA PRO A 99 19.92 -6.51 1.07
C PRO A 99 20.00 -5.02 0.77
N PHE A 100 19.39 -4.19 1.61
CA PHE A 100 19.40 -2.75 1.45
C PHE A 100 20.74 -2.14 1.91
N THR A 101 21.35 -1.31 1.06
CA THR A 101 22.72 -0.79 1.28
C THR A 101 22.75 0.68 1.69
N GLU A 102 21.69 1.45 1.45
CA GLU A 102 21.63 2.90 1.73
C GLU A 102 21.10 3.22 3.14
N PHE A 103 21.17 2.29 4.10
CA PHE A 103 20.62 2.49 5.45
C PHE A 103 21.15 3.74 6.18
N LYS A 104 22.40 4.15 5.91
CA LYS A 104 23.00 5.33 6.54
C LYS A 104 22.21 6.62 6.30
N SER A 105 21.57 6.77 5.13
CA SER A 105 20.75 7.96 4.84
C SER A 105 19.48 7.97 5.68
N ILE A 106 18.83 6.81 5.84
CA ILE A 106 17.67 6.62 6.71
C ILE A 106 18.04 6.87 8.17
N GLN A 107 19.13 6.25 8.62
CA GLN A 107 19.64 6.40 9.98
C GLN A 107 19.93 7.87 10.30
N SER A 108 20.57 8.62 9.40
CA SER A 108 20.82 10.05 9.59
C SER A 108 19.56 10.89 9.57
N THR A 109 18.53 10.50 8.80
CA THR A 109 17.29 11.28 8.63
C THR A 109 16.39 11.19 9.87
N TYR A 110 16.29 10.00 10.46
CA TYR A 110 15.41 9.71 11.59
C TYR A 110 16.15 9.51 12.92
N GLU A 111 17.48 9.60 12.91
CA GLU A 111 18.38 9.28 14.03
C GLU A 111 18.03 7.92 14.65
N LEU A 112 17.96 6.87 13.83
CA LEU A 112 17.62 5.53 14.30
C LEU A 112 18.66 5.00 15.28
N ASP A 113 18.21 4.49 16.42
CA ASP A 113 19.06 3.86 17.42
C ASP A 113 19.62 2.49 16.98
N ALA A 114 20.55 1.96 17.78
CA ALA A 114 21.21 0.68 17.51
C ALA A 114 20.31 -0.55 17.68
N GLY A 115 19.11 -0.39 18.25
CA GLY A 115 18.12 -1.45 18.36
C GLY A 115 17.42 -1.76 17.04
N PHE A 116 17.48 -0.86 16.05
CA PHE A 116 16.91 -1.10 14.73
C PHE A 116 17.79 -2.05 13.91
N GLU A 117 17.30 -3.26 13.62
CA GLU A 117 18.02 -4.29 12.87
C GLU A 117 18.09 -3.98 11.35
N ALA A 118 19.07 -3.17 10.95
CA ALA A 118 19.28 -2.80 9.54
C ALA A 118 19.50 -3.98 8.58
N SER A 119 20.01 -5.12 9.09
CA SER A 119 20.21 -6.35 8.32
C SER A 119 18.90 -6.98 7.82
N GLN A 120 17.76 -6.59 8.40
CA GLN A 120 16.43 -7.05 8.02
C GLN A 120 15.80 -6.18 6.92
N LEU A 121 16.49 -5.17 6.40
CA LEU A 121 16.01 -4.34 5.30
C LEU A 121 16.39 -4.91 3.94
N PHE A 122 15.39 -5.10 3.08
CA PHE A 122 15.53 -5.63 1.73
C PHE A 122 14.76 -4.80 0.70
N THR A 123 15.30 -4.74 -0.52
CA THR A 123 14.67 -4.09 -1.68
C THR A 123 14.37 -5.12 -2.76
N ARG A 124 13.41 -4.84 -3.65
CA ARG A 124 13.07 -5.71 -4.79
C ARG A 124 13.85 -5.37 -6.06
N SER A 125 14.54 -4.23 -6.05
CA SER A 125 15.29 -3.69 -7.17
C SER A 125 16.57 -3.02 -6.67
N ASP A 126 17.51 -2.90 -7.60
CA ASP A 126 18.73 -2.11 -7.47
C ASP A 126 18.46 -0.62 -7.19
N THR A 127 17.36 -0.07 -7.70
CA THR A 127 16.96 1.32 -7.45
C THR A 127 16.61 1.61 -5.99
N GLY A 128 16.30 0.58 -5.20
CA GLY A 128 15.97 0.72 -3.79
C GLY A 128 14.72 1.57 -3.50
N ARG A 129 13.82 1.76 -4.49
CA ARG A 129 12.61 2.59 -4.34
C ARG A 129 11.76 2.18 -3.15
N THR A 130 11.64 0.88 -2.90
CA THR A 130 10.86 0.34 -1.78
C THR A 130 11.76 -0.49 -0.88
N VAL A 131 11.79 -0.13 0.40
CA VAL A 131 12.54 -0.82 1.44
C VAL A 131 11.56 -1.58 2.34
N ASN A 132 11.70 -2.90 2.37
CA ASN A 132 10.87 -3.80 3.15
C ASN A 132 11.67 -4.33 4.33
N PHE A 133 11.04 -4.38 5.49
CA PHE A 133 11.56 -5.07 6.66
C PHE A 133 11.06 -6.51 6.66
N VAL A 134 11.99 -7.44 6.75
CA VAL A 134 11.75 -8.88 6.69
C VAL A 134 12.26 -9.50 7.98
N THR A 135 11.44 -10.30 8.66
CA THR A 135 11.83 -10.94 9.92
C THR A 135 13.07 -11.82 9.75
N SER A 136 13.86 -11.99 10.81
CA SER A 136 15.16 -12.69 10.75
C SER A 136 15.03 -14.08 10.15
N SER A 137 14.05 -14.89 10.58
CA SER A 137 13.83 -16.24 10.04
C SER A 137 13.59 -16.24 8.53
N VAL A 138 12.86 -15.25 8.02
CA VAL A 138 12.63 -15.14 6.58
C VAL A 138 13.90 -14.68 5.86
N ALA A 139 14.61 -13.70 6.42
CA ALA A 139 15.84 -13.17 5.84
C ALA A 139 16.99 -14.20 5.80
N THR A 140 17.16 -15.00 6.87
CA THR A 140 18.31 -15.90 7.04
C THR A 140 18.05 -17.32 6.55
N GLU A 141 16.80 -17.81 6.60
CA GLU A 141 16.47 -19.19 6.23
C GLU A 141 15.67 -19.26 4.94
N LEU A 142 14.55 -18.52 4.87
CA LEU A 142 13.60 -18.67 3.76
C LEU A 142 14.13 -18.09 2.45
N LEU A 143 14.62 -16.84 2.45
CA LEU A 143 15.11 -16.21 1.21
C LEU A 143 16.28 -16.98 0.57
N PRO A 144 17.30 -17.45 1.33
CA PRO A 144 18.35 -18.29 0.77
C PRO A 144 17.84 -19.64 0.26
N ALA A 145 16.92 -20.30 0.98
CA ALA A 145 16.36 -21.58 0.57
C ALA A 145 15.51 -21.45 -0.71
N MET A 146 14.70 -20.39 -0.83
CA MET A 146 13.90 -20.13 -2.03
C MET A 146 14.80 -19.83 -3.23
N LYS A 147 15.90 -19.09 -3.03
CA LYS A 147 16.92 -18.88 -4.05
C LYS A 147 17.58 -20.19 -4.50
N ALA A 148 17.90 -21.08 -3.57
CA ALA A 148 18.48 -22.39 -3.88
C ALA A 148 17.50 -23.29 -4.68
N LEU A 149 16.19 -23.07 -4.55
CA LEU A 149 15.13 -23.79 -5.25
C LEU A 149 14.65 -23.10 -6.54
N ASP A 150 15.30 -22.01 -6.98
CA ASP A 150 14.88 -21.18 -8.12
C ASP A 150 13.41 -20.67 -7.99
N MET A 151 12.96 -20.46 -6.75
CA MET A 151 11.63 -19.95 -6.45
C MET A 151 11.63 -18.43 -6.34
N LYS A 152 10.76 -17.77 -7.12
CA LYS A 152 10.62 -16.32 -7.08
C LYS A 152 9.70 -15.87 -5.94
N VAL A 153 10.23 -15.05 -5.04
CA VAL A 153 9.44 -14.37 -4.00
C VAL A 153 8.81 -13.11 -4.59
N VAL A 154 7.48 -13.05 -4.60
CA VAL A 154 6.75 -11.90 -5.16
C VAL A 154 6.60 -10.79 -4.12
N TYR A 155 6.21 -11.16 -2.89
CA TYR A 155 6.04 -10.25 -1.76
C TYR A 155 6.59 -10.91 -0.49
N THR A 156 7.43 -10.18 0.25
CA THR A 156 7.86 -10.53 1.59
C THR A 156 8.08 -9.28 2.44
N GLY A 157 7.91 -9.44 3.74
CA GLY A 157 8.10 -8.38 4.72
C GLY A 157 7.00 -7.31 4.70
N ILE A 158 7.26 -6.26 5.47
CA ILE A 158 6.42 -5.07 5.58
C ILE A 158 7.18 -3.91 4.96
N LYS A 159 6.55 -3.15 4.06
CA LYS A 159 7.15 -1.91 3.54
C LYS A 159 7.35 -0.96 4.73
N VAL A 160 8.58 -0.49 4.94
CA VAL A 160 8.90 0.46 6.03
C VAL A 160 9.28 1.82 5.48
N PHE A 161 10.16 1.86 4.49
CA PHE A 161 10.58 3.10 3.86
C PHE A 161 10.37 3.05 2.35
N GLU A 162 10.18 4.22 1.77
CA GLU A 162 10.06 4.41 0.34
C GLU A 162 10.87 5.63 -0.09
N ARG A 163 11.62 5.49 -1.18
CA ARG A 163 12.34 6.62 -1.76
C ARG A 163 11.31 7.62 -2.26
N HIS A 164 11.47 8.86 -1.82
CA HIS A 164 10.69 10.01 -2.18
C HIS A 164 11.62 11.01 -2.85
N ASP A 165 11.31 11.31 -4.11
CA ASP A 165 12.04 12.35 -4.84
C ASP A 165 11.46 13.70 -4.42
N VAL A 166 12.33 14.64 -4.05
CA VAL A 166 11.92 15.96 -3.50
C VAL A 166 12.15 17.06 -4.55
N GLY A 167 12.26 16.69 -5.83
CA GLY A 167 12.64 17.55 -6.93
C GLY A 167 14.12 17.40 -7.31
N ILE A 168 14.81 18.53 -7.55
CA ILE A 168 16.14 18.61 -8.19
C ILE A 168 17.19 17.78 -7.43
N GLY A 169 17.39 16.52 -7.86
CA GLY A 169 18.53 15.67 -7.50
C GLY A 169 18.60 15.14 -6.06
N GLU A 170 17.75 15.62 -5.15
CA GLU A 170 17.69 15.15 -3.77
C GLU A 170 16.53 14.15 -3.59
N SER A 171 16.89 12.89 -3.31
CA SER A 171 15.95 11.86 -2.91
C SER A 171 16.12 11.57 -1.41
N THR A 172 15.01 11.41 -0.71
CA THR A 172 15.00 11.04 0.71
C THR A 172 14.15 9.80 0.92
N TYR A 173 14.29 9.12 2.05
CA TYR A 173 13.45 7.98 2.38
C TYR A 173 12.32 8.40 3.30
N ARG A 174 11.10 8.32 2.81
CA ARG A 174 9.86 8.58 3.55
C ARG A 174 9.46 7.34 4.34
N LEU A 175 9.07 7.51 5.60
CA LEU A 175 8.45 6.46 6.40
C LEU A 175 7.07 6.13 5.82
N THR A 176 6.70 4.86 5.81
CA THR A 176 5.37 4.44 5.33
C THR A 176 4.43 4.18 6.49
N GLN A 177 3.13 4.42 6.28
CA GLN A 177 2.11 4.16 7.31
C GLN A 177 2.15 2.71 7.81
N SER A 178 2.27 1.73 6.91
CA SER A 178 2.29 0.31 7.27
C SER A 178 3.50 -0.08 8.11
N GLY A 179 4.67 0.51 7.88
CA GLY A 179 5.88 0.18 8.63
C GLY A 179 6.22 1.12 9.78
N ALA A 180 5.37 2.11 10.06
CA ALA A 180 5.58 3.07 11.14
C ALA A 180 5.81 2.39 12.49
N HIS A 181 5.01 1.36 12.81
CA HIS A 181 5.12 0.60 14.06
C HIS A 181 6.47 -0.13 14.24
N ILE A 182 7.22 -0.39 13.16
CA ILE A 182 8.54 -1.02 13.20
C ILE A 182 9.62 0.05 13.44
N ALA A 183 9.57 1.16 12.71
CA ALA A 183 10.61 2.18 12.79
C ALA A 183 10.45 3.11 14.00
N LEU A 184 9.22 3.53 14.32
CA LEU A 184 8.92 4.56 15.32
C LEU A 184 9.53 4.31 16.70
N PRO A 185 9.54 3.08 17.25
CA PRO A 185 10.19 2.81 18.54
C PRO A 185 11.68 3.15 18.58
N HIS A 186 12.35 3.12 17.42
CA HIS A 186 13.79 3.35 17.27
C HIS A 186 14.13 4.75 16.77
N MET A 187 13.15 5.57 16.42
CA MET A 187 13.35 6.94 15.93
C MET A 187 13.63 7.90 17.07
N ASN A 188 14.66 8.75 16.93
CA ASN A 188 14.94 9.82 17.90
C ASN A 188 14.46 11.19 17.46
N VAL A 189 14.39 11.45 16.15
CA VAL A 189 13.84 12.68 15.56
C VAL A 189 12.66 12.40 14.64
N ARG A 190 12.00 13.46 14.17
CA ARG A 190 10.84 13.39 13.25
C ARG A 190 9.65 12.57 13.78
N LYS A 191 9.51 12.54 15.10
CA LYS A 191 8.34 12.04 15.83
C LYS A 191 7.69 13.20 16.57
N LEU A 192 6.38 13.33 16.48
CA LEU A 192 5.61 14.43 17.05
C LEU A 192 4.39 13.87 17.79
N THR A 193 3.97 14.56 18.84
CA THR A 193 2.70 14.31 19.51
C THR A 193 1.64 15.28 19.01
N VAL A 194 0.43 14.78 18.76
CA VAL A 194 -0.67 15.57 18.17
C VAL A 194 -1.92 15.38 19.02
N GLY A 195 -2.58 16.49 19.39
CA GLY A 195 -3.83 16.47 20.16
C GLY A 195 -5.02 15.91 19.37
N ASN A 196 -6.12 15.62 20.06
CA ASN A 196 -7.28 14.93 19.46
C ASN A 196 -7.85 15.70 18.26
N ARG A 197 -8.03 17.02 18.39
CA ARG A 197 -8.57 17.88 17.34
C ARG A 197 -7.75 17.81 16.05
N ASP A 198 -6.44 18.03 16.15
CA ASP A 198 -5.57 18.09 14.97
C ASP A 198 -5.38 16.69 14.35
N PHE A 199 -5.33 15.64 15.17
CA PHE A 199 -5.24 14.26 14.69
C PHE A 199 -6.53 13.85 13.95
N GLN A 200 -7.71 14.26 14.45
CA GLN A 200 -8.97 14.11 13.74
C GLN A 200 -8.97 14.92 12.44
N TYR A 201 -8.51 16.17 12.47
CA TYR A 201 -8.42 17.03 11.29
C TYR A 201 -7.58 16.38 10.18
N PHE A 202 -6.45 15.74 10.54
CA PHE A 202 -5.63 14.96 9.62
C PHE A 202 -6.42 13.82 8.95
N LEU A 203 -7.27 13.12 9.70
CA LEU A 203 -8.07 12.01 9.17
C LEU A 203 -9.23 12.50 8.29
N ASP A 204 -9.94 13.54 8.71
CA ASP A 204 -11.12 14.06 8.02
C ASP A 204 -10.75 14.66 6.64
N ARG A 205 -9.57 15.29 6.56
CA ARG A 205 -9.00 15.92 5.36
C ARG A 205 -7.88 15.10 4.71
N ARG A 206 -7.82 13.80 5.01
CA ARG A 206 -6.85 12.90 4.39
C ARG A 206 -7.09 12.83 2.88
N GLY A 207 -6.04 13.11 2.11
CA GLY A 207 -6.06 13.22 0.65
C GLY A 207 -5.98 14.66 0.17
N ASP A 208 -6.07 15.63 1.07
CA ASP A 208 -5.89 17.05 0.78
C ASP A 208 -4.53 17.56 1.28
N LEU A 209 -4.08 18.69 0.73
CA LEU A 209 -2.94 19.43 1.26
C LEU A 209 -3.39 20.36 2.40
N LEU A 210 -3.02 20.01 3.63
CA LEU A 210 -3.38 20.72 4.85
C LEU A 210 -2.51 21.96 5.04
N GLN A 211 -3.11 23.15 5.12
CA GLN A 211 -2.38 24.39 5.41
C GLN A 211 -2.08 24.51 6.91
N PHE A 212 -0.92 25.08 7.25
CA PHE A 212 -0.55 25.27 8.66
C PHE A 212 -1.51 26.18 9.44
N ASP A 213 -2.21 27.09 8.76
CA ASP A 213 -3.11 28.05 9.40
C ASP A 213 -4.42 27.43 9.91
N ASP A 214 -4.74 26.21 9.48
CA ASP A 214 -5.91 25.47 9.97
C ASP A 214 -5.60 24.57 11.19
N LEU A 215 -4.31 24.37 11.49
CA LEU A 215 -3.85 23.57 12.62
C LEU A 215 -3.88 24.37 13.93
N SER A 216 -3.75 23.69 15.08
CA SER A 216 -3.51 24.41 16.33
C SER A 216 -2.21 25.22 16.26
N ALA A 217 -2.19 26.38 16.93
CA ALA A 217 -1.04 27.30 16.90
C ALA A 217 0.27 26.62 17.34
N ASN A 218 0.18 25.72 18.33
CA ASN A 218 1.33 24.97 18.83
C ASN A 218 1.87 24.00 17.76
N LEU A 219 1.00 23.20 17.15
CA LEU A 219 1.41 22.24 16.14
C LEU A 219 1.92 22.93 14.86
N ALA A 220 1.27 24.01 14.45
CA ALA A 220 1.69 24.84 13.34
C ALA A 220 3.10 25.43 13.57
N ALA A 221 3.38 25.94 14.78
CA ALA A 221 4.70 26.46 15.13
C ALA A 221 5.79 25.38 15.04
N VAL A 222 5.49 24.16 15.53
CA VAL A 222 6.38 23.01 15.44
C VAL A 222 6.68 22.66 13.97
N PHE A 223 5.67 22.52 13.12
CA PHE A 223 5.90 22.21 11.69
C PHE A 223 6.56 23.34 10.91
N LYS A 224 6.33 24.61 11.27
CA LYS A 224 7.02 25.76 10.66
C LYS A 224 8.53 25.73 10.97
N ALA A 225 8.92 25.35 12.18
CA ALA A 225 10.32 25.22 12.57
C ALA A 225 10.99 23.91 12.12
N ALA A 226 10.21 22.87 11.82
CA ALA A 226 10.73 21.56 11.47
C ALA A 226 11.25 21.48 10.02
N PRO A 227 12.30 20.70 9.72
CA PRO A 227 12.78 20.50 8.35
C PRO A 227 11.75 19.78 7.47
N LEU A 228 11.86 19.94 6.15
CA LEU A 228 11.04 19.20 5.18
C LEU A 228 11.19 17.68 5.34
N GLY A 229 10.13 16.94 5.01
CA GLY A 229 10.15 15.49 4.91
C GLY A 229 9.09 14.78 5.76
N SER A 230 9.35 13.51 6.07
CA SER A 230 8.39 12.63 6.73
C SER A 230 8.42 12.74 8.24
N TYR A 231 7.24 12.70 8.87
CA TYR A 231 7.07 12.72 10.33
C TYR A 231 6.06 11.65 10.76
N ALA A 232 6.32 11.01 11.90
CA ALA A 232 5.34 10.18 12.59
C ALA A 232 4.64 11.01 13.67
N CYS A 233 3.32 11.13 13.56
CA CYS A 233 2.47 11.85 14.49
C CYS A 233 1.71 10.86 15.37
N THR A 234 2.07 10.78 16.65
CA THR A 234 1.37 9.95 17.65
C THR A 234 0.29 10.78 18.33
N LEU A 235 -0.89 10.21 18.52
CA LEU A 235 -1.96 10.87 19.27
C LEU A 235 -1.54 11.08 20.73
N THR A 236 -1.81 12.27 21.26
CA THR A 236 -1.87 12.54 22.70
C THR A 236 -3.30 12.90 23.05
N ARG A 237 -3.85 12.25 24.08
CA ARG A 237 -5.22 12.53 24.51
C ARG A 237 -5.28 13.86 25.25
N ASP A 238 -6.20 14.72 24.84
CA ASP A 238 -6.43 16.03 25.48
C ASP A 238 -7.02 15.89 26.90
N ASP A 239 -7.60 14.73 27.22
CA ASP A 239 -8.11 14.39 28.56
C ASP A 239 -7.01 14.01 29.57
N GLY A 240 -5.74 13.98 29.14
CA GLY A 240 -4.58 13.66 29.97
C GLY A 240 -4.42 12.18 30.30
N VAL A 241 -5.30 11.30 29.79
CA VAL A 241 -5.16 9.86 29.96
C VAL A 241 -4.03 9.36 29.06
N ALA A 242 -3.11 8.60 29.63
CA ALA A 242 -2.03 8.00 28.86
C ALA A 242 -2.58 6.91 27.92
N LEU A 243 -2.10 6.88 26.68
CA LEU A 243 -2.38 5.79 25.77
C LEU A 243 -1.82 4.47 26.32
N THR A 244 -2.62 3.41 26.24
CA THR A 244 -2.18 2.03 26.44
C THR A 244 -1.14 1.62 25.38
N ILE A 245 -0.37 0.57 25.63
CA ILE A 245 0.64 0.08 24.66
C ILE A 245 0.02 -0.20 23.28
N PRO A 246 -1.13 -0.89 23.15
CA PRO A 246 -1.77 -1.11 21.84
C PRO A 246 -2.19 0.19 21.15
N GLU A 247 -2.70 1.16 21.91
CA GLU A 247 -3.08 2.47 21.38
C GLU A 247 -1.85 3.25 20.91
N GLN A 248 -0.73 3.21 21.64
CA GLN A 248 0.52 3.84 21.21
C GLN A 248 1.08 3.23 19.93
N LEU A 249 0.83 1.95 19.67
CA LEU A 249 1.24 1.29 18.43
C LEU A 249 0.30 1.62 17.27
N LEU A 250 -1.00 1.76 17.54
CA LEU A 250 -2.04 1.96 16.53
C LEU A 250 -2.24 3.43 16.14
N LEU A 251 -2.31 4.34 17.12
CA LEU A 251 -2.71 5.74 16.95
C LEU A 251 -1.54 6.62 16.49
N ASN A 252 -0.92 6.19 15.39
CA ASN A 252 0.14 6.89 14.70
C ASN A 252 -0.31 7.22 13.27
N LEU A 253 -0.04 8.45 12.84
CA LEU A 253 -0.22 8.89 11.46
C LEU A 253 1.11 9.36 10.89
N VAL A 254 1.50 8.79 9.75
CA VAL A 254 2.64 9.30 9.01
C VAL A 254 2.18 10.44 8.12
N VAL A 255 2.91 11.55 8.17
CA VAL A 255 2.65 12.73 7.37
C VAL A 255 3.91 13.16 6.62
N TRP A 256 3.71 13.84 5.50
CA TRP A 256 4.74 14.55 4.77
C TRP A 256 4.60 16.05 5.00
N ARG A 257 5.64 16.67 5.55
CA ARG A 257 5.71 18.12 5.74
C ARG A 257 6.37 18.76 4.52
N GLY A 258 5.57 19.50 3.75
CA GLY A 258 6.00 20.36 2.67
C GLY A 258 6.42 21.76 3.16
N ARG A 259 6.51 22.74 2.26
CA ARG A 259 6.96 24.10 2.62
C ARG A 259 6.00 24.79 3.58
N ASN A 260 4.71 24.81 3.23
CA ASN A 260 3.64 25.44 4.01
C ASN A 260 2.47 24.48 4.30
N THR A 261 2.63 23.20 3.93
CA THR A 261 1.56 22.22 3.91
C THR A 261 1.96 20.90 4.56
N ILE A 262 0.95 20.12 4.93
CA ILE A 262 1.08 18.73 5.39
C ILE A 262 0.23 17.85 4.50
N ASN A 263 0.79 16.73 4.03
CA ASN A 263 0.05 15.67 3.38
C ASN A 263 0.00 14.43 4.28
N VAL A 264 -1.17 13.82 4.44
CA VAL A 264 -1.34 12.63 5.28
C VAL A 264 -1.07 11.38 4.46
N MET A 265 -0.04 10.63 4.83
CA MET A 265 0.52 9.52 4.06
C MET A 265 -0.10 8.17 4.41
N ALA A 266 -1.40 8.15 4.71
CA ALA A 266 -2.15 6.97 5.11
C ALA A 266 -3.13 6.55 4.01
N ALA A 267 -3.24 5.25 3.73
CA ALA A 267 -4.18 4.77 2.72
C ALA A 267 -5.63 4.85 3.22
N LYS A 268 -6.60 4.68 2.29
CA LYS A 268 -8.04 4.70 2.62
C LYS A 268 -8.41 3.77 3.80
N PRO A 269 -7.94 2.50 3.82
CA PRO A 269 -8.23 1.58 4.93
C PRO A 269 -7.61 2.02 6.27
N ASP A 270 -6.38 2.53 6.26
CA ASP A 270 -5.68 2.94 7.48
C ASP A 270 -6.42 4.06 8.19
N GLY A 271 -6.78 5.12 7.44
CA GLY A 271 -7.53 6.22 8.05
C GLY A 271 -8.94 5.80 8.49
N PHE A 272 -9.59 4.85 7.81
CA PHE A 272 -10.87 4.32 8.30
C PHE A 272 -10.71 3.57 9.63
N ALA A 273 -9.67 2.75 9.76
CA ALA A 273 -9.37 2.05 11.00
C ALA A 273 -9.06 3.03 12.14
N LEU A 274 -8.26 4.07 11.88
CA LEU A 274 -7.92 5.11 12.85
C LEU A 274 -9.14 5.93 13.28
N THR A 275 -9.95 6.41 12.33
CA THR A 275 -11.21 7.12 12.64
C THR A 275 -12.16 6.26 13.45
N SER A 276 -12.32 4.98 13.09
CA SER A 276 -13.17 4.04 13.83
C SER A 276 -12.67 3.83 15.26
N THR A 277 -11.35 3.80 15.44
CA THR A 277 -10.71 3.67 16.75
C THR A 277 -10.95 4.93 17.60
N LEU A 278 -10.77 6.13 17.03
CA LEU A 278 -11.06 7.38 17.75
C LEU A 278 -12.53 7.45 18.21
N LYS A 279 -13.47 7.03 17.34
CA LYS A 279 -14.90 6.95 17.69
C LYS A 279 -15.14 5.97 18.84
N ALA A 280 -14.53 4.78 18.78
CA ALA A 280 -14.66 3.77 19.84
C ALA A 280 -14.08 4.24 21.18
N LEU A 281 -13.03 5.07 21.15
CA LEU A 281 -12.38 5.65 22.33
C LEU A 281 -13.05 6.94 22.84
N GLY A 282 -14.12 7.41 22.18
CA GLY A 282 -14.79 8.67 22.53
C GLY A 282 -13.93 9.91 22.31
N LEU A 283 -12.93 9.83 21.40
CA LEU A 283 -12.00 10.91 21.08
C LEU A 283 -12.35 11.66 19.79
N TYR A 284 -13.37 11.19 19.07
CA TYR A 284 -13.83 11.80 17.82
C TYR A 284 -15.00 12.74 18.08
N ASP A 285 -14.91 13.95 17.54
CA ASP A 285 -15.93 14.99 17.64
C ASP A 285 -16.72 15.10 16.32
N ASP A 286 -17.96 14.60 16.33
CA ASP A 286 -18.85 14.65 15.15
C ASP A 286 -19.37 16.08 14.85
N GLU A 287 -19.31 17.04 15.78
CA GLU A 287 -19.60 18.45 15.50
C GLU A 287 -18.45 19.08 14.74
N PHE A 288 -17.22 18.92 15.23
CA PHE A 288 -16.02 19.39 14.54
C PHE A 288 -15.87 18.77 13.14
N ALA A 289 -16.24 17.49 12.96
CA ALA A 289 -16.25 16.85 11.65
C ALA A 289 -17.22 17.53 10.67
N ARG A 290 -18.41 17.94 11.15
CA ARG A 290 -19.40 18.68 10.34
C ARG A 290 -18.90 20.07 9.99
N GLU A 291 -18.29 20.78 10.93
CA GLU A 291 -17.68 22.09 10.69
C GLU A 291 -16.55 22.01 9.66
N THR A 292 -15.69 21.00 9.79
CA THR A 292 -14.59 20.76 8.86
C THR A 292 -15.12 20.47 7.45
N LEU A 293 -16.15 19.63 7.32
CA LEU A 293 -16.77 19.34 6.04
C LEU A 293 -17.49 20.57 5.44
N ALA A 294 -18.08 21.42 6.27
CA ALA A 294 -18.73 22.65 5.81
C ALA A 294 -17.70 23.69 5.32
N LYS A 295 -16.57 23.82 6.03
CA LYS A 295 -15.46 24.69 5.64
C LYS A 295 -14.74 24.16 4.39
N PHE A 296 -14.65 22.84 4.28
CA PHE A 296 -13.93 22.14 3.23
C PHE A 296 -14.78 21.02 2.61
N PRO A 297 -15.73 21.36 1.73
CA PRO A 297 -16.58 20.38 1.09
C PRO A 297 -15.75 19.44 0.23
N LYS A 298 -16.03 18.13 0.32
CA LYS A 298 -15.45 17.14 -0.58
C LYS A 298 -15.98 17.41 -1.98
N THR A 299 -15.13 17.92 -2.87
CA THR A 299 -15.43 17.92 -4.29
C THR A 299 -15.51 16.47 -4.75
N ASP A 300 -16.68 16.05 -5.22
CA ASP A 300 -16.81 14.80 -5.95
C ASP A 300 -15.97 14.91 -7.23
N ALA A 301 -14.70 14.52 -7.14
CA ALA A 301 -13.82 14.37 -8.30
C ALA A 301 -14.28 13.15 -9.11
N LYS A 302 -15.40 13.30 -9.83
CA LYS A 302 -15.69 12.50 -11.01
C LYS A 302 -14.67 12.89 -12.08
N GLY A 303 -13.58 12.12 -12.13
CA GLY A 303 -12.61 12.20 -13.21
C GLY A 303 -11.15 12.19 -12.75
N ASP A 304 -10.75 11.30 -11.84
CA ASP A 304 -9.30 11.02 -11.68
C ASP A 304 -8.99 9.64 -11.09
N GLN A 305 -9.77 8.62 -11.48
CA GLN A 305 -9.52 7.24 -11.04
C GLN A 305 -8.34 6.54 -11.74
N ASN A 306 -7.50 7.26 -12.48
CA ASN A 306 -6.22 6.75 -12.97
C ASN A 306 -5.01 7.45 -12.37
N LYS A 307 -5.21 8.28 -11.33
CA LYS A 307 -4.22 9.25 -10.86
C LYS A 307 -3.62 8.89 -9.48
N ALA A 308 -3.80 7.66 -9.00
CA ALA A 308 -3.25 7.15 -7.72
C ALA A 308 -2.12 6.11 -7.89
N THR A 309 -1.63 5.89 -9.12
CA THR A 309 -0.42 5.07 -9.36
C THR A 309 0.46 5.59 -10.49
N SER A 310 0.15 6.76 -11.07
CA SER A 310 0.91 7.34 -12.18
C SER A 310 1.11 8.85 -12.13
N ASN A 311 0.90 9.54 -11.01
CA ASN A 311 1.56 10.85 -10.85
C ASN A 311 1.87 11.16 -9.41
N GLU A 312 3.04 10.65 -9.07
CA GLU A 312 4.02 11.46 -8.36
C GLU A 312 4.83 12.37 -9.33
N GLU A 313 4.53 12.40 -10.65
CA GLU A 313 5.31 13.15 -11.66
C GLU A 313 4.71 14.51 -12.09
N GLU A 314 3.40 14.77 -11.94
CA GLU A 314 2.77 16.01 -12.45
C GLU A 314 2.50 17.10 -11.38
N GLU A 315 2.60 16.80 -10.08
CA GLU A 315 2.38 17.82 -9.04
C GLU A 315 3.62 18.66 -8.72
N ASP A 316 4.82 18.20 -9.11
CA ASP A 316 6.07 18.96 -8.92
C ASP A 316 6.24 20.11 -9.94
N GLU A 317 5.60 20.03 -11.11
CA GLU A 317 5.65 21.11 -12.12
C GLU A 317 4.78 22.32 -11.71
N ALA A 318 3.65 22.08 -11.03
CA ALA A 318 2.78 23.16 -10.54
C ALA A 318 3.40 23.92 -9.34
N ALA A 319 4.21 23.23 -8.51
CA ALA A 319 4.94 23.86 -7.40
C ALA A 319 6.22 24.59 -7.85
N ALA A 320 6.79 24.21 -9.00
CA ALA A 320 7.91 24.91 -9.63
C ALA A 320 7.45 26.16 -10.40
N ALA A 321 6.33 26.10 -11.14
CA ALA A 321 5.82 27.23 -11.91
C ALA A 321 5.37 28.41 -11.02
N ALA A 322 4.86 28.15 -9.81
CA ALA A 322 4.50 29.19 -8.85
C ALA A 322 5.71 29.88 -8.18
N ALA A 323 6.94 29.38 -8.41
CA ALA A 323 8.17 29.97 -7.89
C ALA A 323 8.89 30.88 -8.90
N GLU A 324 8.56 30.82 -10.19
CA GLU A 324 9.15 31.69 -11.21
C GLU A 324 8.40 33.04 -11.38
N ASP A 325 7.10 33.10 -11.02
CA ASP A 325 6.27 34.30 -11.25
C ASP A 325 6.33 35.37 -10.14
N VAL A 326 7.31 35.33 -9.23
CA VAL A 326 7.46 36.33 -8.14
C VAL A 326 8.78 37.10 -8.18
N ASP A 327 9.72 36.77 -9.07
CA ASP A 327 11.04 37.46 -9.14
C ASP A 327 11.17 38.48 -10.28
N GLU A 328 10.07 38.89 -10.91
CA GLU A 328 10.07 39.93 -11.95
C GLU A 328 9.10 41.09 -11.63
N SER A 329 9.17 41.62 -10.41
CA SER A 329 8.67 42.99 -10.14
C SER A 329 9.26 43.61 -8.87
N THR A 330 10.54 43.97 -8.89
CA THR A 330 11.05 45.10 -8.09
C THR A 330 12.34 45.63 -8.71
N ASP A 331 12.20 46.71 -9.48
CA ASP A 331 13.21 47.77 -9.61
C ASP A 331 13.44 48.45 -8.25
#